data_AF-A0A971SBZ4-F1
#
_entry.id   AF-A0A971SBZ4-F1
#
_cell.length_a   1.000
_cell.length_b   1.000
_cell.length_c   1.000
_cell.angle_alpha   90.00
_cell.angle_beta   90.00
_cell.angle_gamma   90.00
#
_symmetry.space_group_name_H-M   'P 1'
#
loop_
_entity.id
_entity.type
_entity.pdbx_description
1 polymer ?
#
loop_
_entity_poly.entity_id
_entity_poly.type
_entity_poly.pdbx_seq_one_letter_code
_entity_poly.pdbx_strand_id
1 'polypeptide(L)'
;MFWLNFIFKFIKTLHSKEEPHNIAMGFALGSIIGLAPFFTLQNIFVFIAILIFNVSIGAAFFGIFFFGCFAYFFDPQFHSLGYFFLVKLESLKPIWTYLYNIPIAPLSKFYNTVVLGSLIVSLLTFFPVYFIFKQLVKIYQSKMADKVNKFKIMQIIKGNKVFQMYQKIKLQ
;
A
#
# COMPACT_ATOMS: atom_id res chain seq x y z
N MET A 1 15.60 -15.52 6.15
CA MET A 1 15.09 -15.13 7.49
C MET A 1 14.26 -13.83 7.47
N PHE A 2 14.60 -12.82 6.66
CA PHE A 2 13.86 -11.55 6.57
C PHE A 2 12.42 -11.67 6.02
N TRP A 3 12.22 -12.40 4.92
CA TRP A 3 10.92 -12.58 4.26
C TRP A 3 9.85 -13.22 5.16
N LEU A 4 10.22 -14.26 5.91
CA LEU A 4 9.32 -14.89 6.89
C LEU A 4 8.90 -13.90 7.97
N ASN A 5 9.83 -13.11 8.49
CA ASN A 5 9.52 -12.09 9.50
C ASN A 5 8.57 -11.01 8.99
N PHE A 6 8.66 -10.64 7.71
CA PHE A 6 7.74 -9.70 7.08
C PHE A 6 6.31 -10.25 7.02
N ILE A 7 6.15 -11.48 6.52
CA ILE A 7 4.86 -12.17 6.45
C ILE A 7 4.28 -12.36 7.87
N PHE A 8 5.10 -12.74 8.85
CA PHE A 8 4.67 -12.88 10.24
C PHE A 8 4.21 -11.55 10.85
N LYS A 9 4.90 -10.44 10.58
CA LYS A 9 4.46 -9.11 11.04
C LYS A 9 3.11 -8.74 10.43
N PHE A 10 2.90 -9.02 9.15
CA PHE A 10 1.62 -8.77 8.49
C PHE A 10 0.48 -9.65 9.05
N ILE A 11 0.73 -10.95 9.26
CA ILE A 11 -0.25 -11.85 9.92
C ILE A 11 -0.58 -11.35 11.34
N LYS A 12 0.42 -10.86 12.09
CA LYS A 12 0.22 -10.26 13.41
C LYS A 12 -0.63 -9.00 13.35
N THR A 13 -0.42 -8.15 12.34
CA THR A 13 -1.27 -6.98 12.07
C THR A 13 -2.72 -7.40 11.83
N LEU A 14 -2.97 -8.41 10.99
CA LEU A 14 -4.33 -8.92 10.76
C LEU A 14 -4.98 -9.51 12.02
N HIS A 15 -4.19 -10.11 12.91
CA HIS A 15 -4.62 -10.64 14.21
C HIS A 15 -4.81 -9.60 15.30
N SER A 16 -4.34 -8.38 15.09
CA SER A 16 -4.45 -7.32 16.08
C SER A 16 -5.91 -6.88 16.24
N LYS A 17 -6.21 -6.24 17.38
CA LYS A 17 -7.50 -5.56 17.60
C LYS A 17 -7.58 -4.21 16.87
N GLU A 18 -6.69 -3.95 15.90
CA GLU A 18 -6.78 -2.76 15.05
C GLU A 18 -8.07 -2.81 14.22
N GLU A 19 -8.66 -1.64 14.02
CA GLU A 19 -9.86 -1.53 13.20
C GLU A 19 -9.57 -1.95 11.74
N PRO A 20 -10.47 -2.73 11.10
CA PRO A 20 -10.34 -3.11 9.69
C PRO A 20 -10.13 -1.92 8.75
N HIS A 21 -10.65 -0.75 9.13
CA HIS A 21 -10.45 0.50 8.40
C HIS A 21 -8.97 0.90 8.31
N ASN A 22 -8.26 0.92 9.44
CA ASN A 22 -6.86 1.36 9.51
C ASN A 22 -5.93 0.42 8.74
N ILE A 23 -6.20 -0.88 8.80
CA ILE A 23 -5.48 -1.91 8.05
C ILE A 23 -5.73 -1.74 6.54
N ALA A 24 -6.98 -1.57 6.13
CA ALA A 24 -7.33 -1.41 4.72
C ALA A 24 -6.85 -0.10 4.11
N MET A 25 -6.93 0.99 4.87
CA MET A 25 -6.41 2.28 4.43
C MET A 25 -4.89 2.24 4.27
N GLY A 26 -4.18 1.58 5.21
CA GLY A 26 -2.75 1.33 5.07
C GLY A 26 -2.43 0.57 3.79
N PHE A 27 -3.10 -0.56 3.56
CA PHE A 27 -2.92 -1.37 2.34
C PHE A 27 -3.21 -0.60 1.04
N ALA A 28 -4.29 0.20 1.01
CA ALA A 28 -4.65 1.01 -0.15
C ALA A 28 -3.67 2.18 -0.42
N LEU A 29 -3.13 2.82 0.61
CA LEU A 29 -2.04 3.79 0.42
C LEU A 29 -0.76 3.10 -0.06
N GLY A 30 -0.49 1.91 0.46
CA GLY A 30 0.61 1.07 0.01
C GLY A 30 0.48 0.66 -1.46
N SER A 31 -0.74 0.46 -1.98
CA SER A 31 -0.95 0.11 -3.39
C SER A 31 -0.58 1.24 -4.34
N ILE A 32 -0.76 2.51 -3.94
CA ILE A 32 -0.34 3.66 -4.74
C ILE A 32 1.17 3.66 -4.92
N ILE A 33 1.92 3.50 -3.83
CA ILE A 33 3.38 3.43 -3.87
C ILE A 33 3.87 2.17 -4.60
N GLY A 34 3.19 1.03 -4.40
CA GLY A 34 3.57 -0.25 -5.00
C GLY A 34 3.38 -0.31 -6.52
N LEU A 35 2.33 0.33 -7.06
CA LEU A 35 2.07 0.34 -8.51
C LEU A 35 2.90 1.40 -9.26
N ALA A 36 3.33 2.46 -8.59
CA ALA A 36 4.06 3.55 -9.21
C ALA A 36 5.59 3.31 -9.19
N PRO A 37 6.34 3.76 -10.23
CA PRO A 37 7.79 3.71 -10.21
C PRO A 37 8.41 4.41 -8.98
N PHE A 38 9.47 3.82 -8.43
CA PHE A 38 10.11 4.33 -7.22
C PHE A 38 10.76 5.73 -7.41
N PHE A 39 10.90 6.46 -6.30
CA PHE A 39 11.51 7.81 -6.25
C PHE A 39 10.81 8.85 -7.12
N THR A 40 9.51 9.03 -6.86
CA THR A 40 8.69 10.12 -7.38
C THR A 40 8.16 10.95 -6.21
N LEU A 41 7.92 12.24 -6.47
CA LEU A 41 7.42 13.16 -5.43
C LEU A 41 6.07 12.68 -4.84
N GLN A 42 5.20 12.09 -5.65
CA GLN A 42 3.90 11.58 -5.21
C GLN A 42 4.06 10.40 -4.24
N ASN A 43 5.02 9.49 -4.50
CA ASN A 43 5.29 8.38 -3.58
C ASN A 43 5.80 8.87 -2.22
N ILE A 44 6.59 9.95 -2.19
CA ILE A 44 7.01 10.60 -0.95
C ILE A 44 5.80 11.19 -0.21
N PHE A 45 4.90 11.90 -0.91
CA PHE A 45 3.68 12.43 -0.30
C PHE A 45 2.79 11.33 0.29
N VAL A 46 2.59 10.22 -0.43
CA VAL A 46 1.79 9.09 0.07
C VAL A 46 2.48 8.43 1.26
N PHE A 47 3.81 8.31 1.24
CA PHE A 47 4.56 7.77 2.38
C PHE A 47 4.42 8.65 3.62
N ILE A 48 4.50 9.98 3.47
CA ILE A 48 4.23 10.93 4.55
C ILE A 48 2.78 10.79 5.04
N ALA A 49 1.80 10.64 4.14
CA ALA A 49 0.41 10.41 4.51
C ALA A 49 0.21 9.12 5.33
N ILE A 50 0.94 8.05 5.02
CA ILE A 50 0.94 6.80 5.81
C ILE A 50 1.46 7.04 7.24
N LEU A 51 2.43 7.94 7.42
CA LEU A 51 2.99 8.26 8.74
C LEU A 51 2.10 9.21 9.56
N ILE A 52 1.38 10.12 8.89
CA ILE A 52 0.51 11.11 9.55
C ILE A 52 -0.85 10.50 9.89
N PHE A 53 -1.41 9.67 9.00
CA PHE A 53 -2.70 9.06 9.24
C PHE A 53 -2.59 7.86 10.19
N ASN A 54 -3.65 7.63 10.96
CA ASN A 54 -3.78 6.47 11.86
C ASN A 54 -4.04 5.17 11.08
N VAL A 55 -3.13 4.81 10.18
CA VAL A 55 -3.21 3.61 9.33
C VAL A 55 -2.20 2.56 9.76
N SER A 56 -2.46 1.31 9.39
CA SER A 56 -1.54 0.22 9.75
C SER A 56 -0.32 0.21 8.83
N ILE A 57 0.84 0.63 9.36
CA ILE A 57 2.11 0.67 8.64
C ILE A 57 2.48 -0.72 8.08
N GLY A 58 2.21 -1.79 8.85
CA GLY A 58 2.45 -3.16 8.40
C GLY A 58 1.63 -3.54 7.17
N ALA A 59 0.37 -3.09 7.11
CA ALA A 59 -0.48 -3.29 5.94
C ALA A 59 -0.05 -2.43 4.75
N ALA A 60 0.44 -1.21 5.00
CA ALA A 60 0.97 -0.35 3.95
C ALA A 60 2.20 -0.96 3.27
N PHE A 61 3.20 -1.41 4.02
CA PHE A 61 4.35 -2.11 3.44
C PHE A 61 3.94 -3.39 2.71
N PHE A 62 2.95 -4.13 3.23
CA PHE A 62 2.43 -5.31 2.54
C PHE A 62 1.77 -4.93 1.22
N GLY A 63 1.03 -3.82 1.15
CA GLY A 63 0.49 -3.26 -0.10
C GLY A 63 1.58 -2.89 -1.09
N ILE A 64 2.61 -2.17 -0.65
CA ILE A 64 3.77 -1.80 -1.48
C ILE A 64 4.39 -3.04 -2.10
N PHE A 65 4.67 -4.06 -1.28
CA PHE A 65 5.27 -5.30 -1.74
C PHE A 65 4.35 -6.05 -2.71
N PHE A 66 3.10 -6.26 -2.32
CA PHE A 66 2.12 -7.03 -3.12
C PHE A 66 1.93 -6.41 -4.50
N PHE A 67 1.64 -5.11 -4.57
CA PHE A 67 1.43 -4.43 -5.84
C PHE A 67 2.72 -4.21 -6.63
N GLY A 68 3.86 -4.02 -5.94
CA GLY A 68 5.18 -3.94 -6.58
C GLY A 68 5.56 -5.20 -7.35
N CYS A 69 5.17 -6.38 -6.87
CA CYS A 69 5.37 -7.64 -7.61
C CYS A 69 4.60 -7.68 -8.94
N PHE A 70 3.46 -6.99 -9.03
CA PHE A 70 2.64 -6.96 -10.24
C PHE A 70 2.87 -5.71 -11.10
N ALA A 71 3.55 -4.68 -10.60
CA ALA A 71 3.71 -3.41 -11.30
C ALA A 71 4.29 -3.60 -12.71
N TYR A 72 5.38 -4.37 -12.84
CA TYR A 72 6.02 -4.63 -14.13
C TYR A 72 5.10 -5.35 -15.14
N PHE A 73 4.16 -6.18 -14.66
CA PHE A 73 3.18 -6.83 -15.52
C PHE A 73 2.15 -5.84 -16.09
N PHE A 74 1.86 -4.77 -15.36
CA PHE A 74 0.92 -3.73 -15.76
C PHE A 74 1.58 -2.54 -16.48
N ASP A 75 2.92 -2.51 -16.60
CA ASP A 75 3.67 -1.43 -17.24
C ASP A 75 3.18 -1.08 -18.67
N PRO A 76 2.88 -2.05 -19.58
CA PRO A 76 2.35 -1.72 -20.90
C PRO A 76 1.00 -0.98 -20.85
N GLN A 77 0.14 -1.34 -19.90
CA GLN A 77 -1.17 -0.72 -19.70
C GLN A 77 -1.01 0.68 -19.12
N PHE A 78 -0.10 0.86 -18.16
CA PHE A 78 0.25 2.17 -17.62
C PHE A 78 0.84 3.07 -18.71
N HIS A 79 1.75 2.54 -19.54
CA HIS A 79 2.32 3.28 -20.66
C HIS A 79 1.24 3.75 -21.64
N SER A 80 0.33 2.85 -22.05
CA SER A 80 -0.74 3.19 -23.01
C SER A 80 -1.66 4.27 -22.47
N LEU A 81 -2.09 4.14 -21.20
CA LEU A 81 -2.97 5.09 -20.55
C LEU A 81 -2.26 6.45 -20.35
N GLY A 82 -1.02 6.43 -19.86
CA GLY A 82 -0.24 7.65 -19.69
C GLY A 82 0.08 8.34 -21.01
N TYR A 83 0.36 7.59 -22.08
CA TYR A 83 0.55 8.15 -23.42
C TYR A 83 -0.72 8.82 -23.94
N PHE A 84 -1.90 8.24 -23.67
CA PHE A 84 -3.17 8.86 -24.03
C PHE A 84 -3.36 10.24 -23.36
N PHE A 85 -3.13 10.33 -22.05
CA PHE A 85 -3.29 11.60 -21.31
C PHE A 85 -2.18 12.61 -21.55
N LEU A 86 -0.93 12.14 -21.72
CA LEU A 86 0.22 13.02 -21.89
C LEU A 86 0.36 13.52 -23.34
N VAL A 87 0.11 12.66 -24.32
CA VAL A 87 0.46 12.92 -25.74
C VAL A 87 -0.77 13.09 -26.63
N LYS A 88 -1.75 12.18 -26.54
CA LYS A 88 -2.92 12.21 -27.46
C LYS A 88 -3.93 13.30 -27.12
N LEU A 89 -4.12 13.61 -25.84
CA LEU A 89 -5.05 14.65 -25.40
C LEU A 89 -4.43 16.04 -25.53
N GLU A 90 -4.61 16.67 -26.68
CA GLU A 90 -4.01 17.98 -26.98
C GLU A 90 -4.48 19.10 -26.04
N SER A 91 -5.72 19.01 -25.55
CA SER A 91 -6.30 19.96 -24.60
C SER A 91 -5.55 20.01 -23.26
N LEU A 92 -4.80 18.96 -22.90
CA LEU A 92 -3.99 18.91 -21.68
C LEU A 92 -2.57 19.44 -21.87
N LYS A 93 -2.10 19.68 -23.11
CA LYS A 93 -0.76 20.21 -23.38
C LYS A 93 -0.46 21.50 -22.59
N PRO A 94 -1.36 22.50 -22.51
CA PRO A 94 -1.10 23.71 -21.73
C PRO A 94 -0.86 23.44 -20.24
N ILE A 95 -1.60 22.48 -19.66
CA ILE A 95 -1.47 22.07 -18.25
C ILE A 95 -0.11 21.41 -18.02
N TRP A 96 0.30 20.50 -18.91
CA TRP A 96 1.59 19.84 -18.83
C TRP A 96 2.75 20.81 -18.98
N THR A 97 2.67 21.76 -19.92
CA THR A 97 3.68 22.81 -20.10
C THR A 97 3.79 23.71 -18.87
N TYR A 98 2.66 24.11 -18.28
CA TYR A 98 2.65 24.89 -17.06
C TYR A 98 3.32 24.14 -15.89
N LEU A 99 2.91 22.87 -15.66
CA LEU A 99 3.52 22.01 -14.64
C LEU A 99 5.01 21.81 -14.88
N TYR A 100 5.45 21.65 -16.12
CA TYR A 100 6.86 21.43 -16.43
C TYR A 100 7.74 22.64 -16.07
N ASN A 101 7.19 23.85 -16.17
CA ASN A 101 7.90 25.09 -15.86
C ASN A 101 7.92 25.41 -14.34
N ILE A 102 7.20 24.68 -13.51
CA ILE A 102 7.28 24.82 -12.04
C ILE A 102 8.51 24.07 -11.53
N PRO A 103 9.40 24.67 -10.72
CA PRO A 103 10.67 24.01 -10.30
C PRO A 103 10.51 22.65 -9.63
N ILE A 104 9.44 22.44 -8.86
CA ILE A 104 9.24 21.25 -8.03
C ILE A 104 8.45 20.16 -8.79
N ALA A 105 7.59 20.52 -9.73
CA ALA A 105 6.68 19.58 -10.37
C ALA A 105 7.36 18.51 -11.24
N PRO A 106 8.47 18.77 -11.97
CA PRO A 106 9.23 17.74 -12.66
C PRO A 106 9.81 16.63 -11.74
N LEU A 107 9.97 16.89 -10.43
CA LEU A 107 10.39 15.85 -9.46
C LEU A 107 9.35 14.72 -9.32
N SER A 108 8.11 15.01 -9.70
CA SER A 108 7.03 14.03 -9.77
C SER A 108 7.15 13.08 -10.98
N LYS A 109 8.05 13.38 -11.92
CA LYS A 109 8.27 12.65 -13.17
C LYS A 109 6.99 12.43 -13.99
N PHE A 110 6.01 13.34 -13.88
CA PHE A 110 4.73 13.23 -14.58
C PHE A 110 4.88 13.16 -16.12
N TYR A 111 5.98 13.64 -16.69
CA TYR A 111 6.30 13.54 -18.11
C TYR A 111 6.64 12.11 -18.56
N ASN A 112 6.82 11.16 -17.63
CA ASN A 112 6.95 9.75 -17.94
C ASN A 112 5.56 9.11 -18.02
N THR A 113 5.25 8.46 -19.15
CA THR A 113 3.94 7.86 -19.40
C THR A 113 3.61 6.73 -18.42
N VAL A 114 4.58 5.92 -18.00
CA VAL A 114 4.35 4.86 -17.02
C VAL A 114 4.06 5.46 -15.64
N VAL A 115 4.79 6.51 -15.24
CA VAL A 115 4.53 7.21 -13.96
C VAL A 115 3.13 7.83 -13.93
N LEU A 116 2.75 8.53 -15.00
CA LEU A 116 1.45 9.19 -15.06
C LEU A 116 0.30 8.18 -15.16
N GLY A 117 0.46 7.14 -15.98
CA GLY A 117 -0.54 6.08 -16.12
C GLY A 117 -0.75 5.26 -14.83
N SER A 118 0.34 4.87 -14.15
CA SER A 118 0.29 4.16 -12.87
C SER A 118 -0.33 5.02 -11.76
N LEU A 119 -0.07 6.33 -11.76
CA LEU A 119 -0.71 7.27 -10.84
C LEU A 119 -2.22 7.34 -11.08
N ILE A 120 -2.67 7.47 -12.33
CA ILE A 120 -4.10 7.50 -12.64
C ILE A 120 -4.78 6.19 -12.24
N VAL A 121 -4.18 5.04 -12.59
CA VAL A 121 -4.74 3.73 -12.26
C VAL A 121 -4.78 3.51 -10.75
N SER A 122 -3.72 3.86 -10.03
CA SER A 122 -3.69 3.69 -8.57
C SER A 122 -4.72 4.57 -7.86
N LEU A 123 -4.94 5.81 -8.32
CA LEU A 123 -5.99 6.67 -7.77
C LEU A 123 -7.40 6.13 -8.07
N LEU A 124 -7.65 5.65 -9.29
CA LEU A 124 -8.93 5.04 -9.67
C LEU A 124 -9.21 3.75 -8.89
N THR A 125 -8.18 2.94 -8.68
CA THR A 125 -8.29 1.63 -8.00
C THR A 125 -8.21 1.74 -6.48
N PHE A 126 -7.87 2.91 -5.92
CA PHE A 126 -7.74 3.14 -4.49
C PHE A 126 -9.00 2.73 -3.70
N PHE A 127 -10.17 3.24 -4.09
CA PHE A 127 -11.43 2.93 -3.40
C PHE A 127 -11.79 1.44 -3.51
N PRO A 128 -11.76 0.81 -4.71
CA PRO A 128 -11.93 -0.64 -4.84
C PRO A 128 -10.99 -1.44 -3.92
N VAL A 129 -9.69 -1.14 -3.93
CA VAL A 129 -8.69 -1.83 -3.10
C VAL A 129 -9.02 -1.68 -1.61
N TYR A 130 -9.34 -0.45 -1.18
CA TYR A 130 -9.73 -0.19 0.21
C TYR A 130 -10.97 -1.00 0.64
N PHE A 131 -12.06 -0.96 -0.13
CA PHE A 131 -13.30 -1.65 0.25
C PHE A 131 -13.14 -3.17 0.23
N ILE A 132 -12.51 -3.73 -0.81
CA ILE A 132 -12.25 -5.16 -0.92
C ILE A 132 -11.40 -5.61 0.26
N PHE A 133 -10.29 -4.92 0.53
CA PHE A 133 -9.38 -5.32 1.60
C PHE A 133 -10.00 -5.14 2.99
N LYS A 134 -10.78 -4.08 3.21
CA LYS A 134 -11.55 -3.90 4.46
C LYS A 134 -12.49 -5.07 4.71
N GLN A 135 -13.17 -5.55 3.67
CA GLN A 135 -14.05 -6.70 3.78
C GLN A 135 -13.28 -7.99 4.09
N LEU A 136 -12.14 -8.21 3.43
CA LEU A 136 -11.25 -9.34 3.72
C LEU A 136 -10.77 -9.33 5.17
N VAL A 137 -10.34 -8.18 5.68
CA VAL A 137 -9.89 -8.02 7.07
C VAL A 137 -11.03 -8.27 8.06
N LYS A 138 -12.24 -7.76 7.79
CA LYS A 138 -13.42 -8.04 8.62
C LYS A 138 -13.75 -9.53 8.69
N ILE A 139 -13.75 -10.21 7.54
CA ILE A 139 -14.00 -11.66 7.46
C ILE A 139 -12.92 -12.43 8.22
N TYR A 140 -11.66 -12.01 8.07
CA TYR A 140 -10.54 -12.62 8.77
C TYR A 140 -10.68 -12.47 10.30
N GLN A 141 -10.91 -11.26 10.80
CA GLN A 141 -11.03 -11.00 12.23
C GLN A 141 -12.25 -11.70 12.85
N SER A 142 -13.38 -11.77 12.13
CA SER A 142 -14.61 -12.38 12.66
C SER A 142 -14.65 -13.91 12.59
N LYS A 143 -14.09 -14.52 11.54
CA LYS A 143 -14.21 -15.98 11.30
C LYS A 143 -12.92 -16.75 11.49
N MET A 144 -11.76 -16.12 11.32
CA MET A 144 -10.46 -16.80 11.32
C MET A 144 -9.63 -16.52 12.56
N ALA A 145 -9.91 -15.46 13.34
CA ALA A 145 -9.18 -15.18 14.58
C ALA A 145 -9.20 -16.39 15.56
N ASP A 146 -10.37 -17.03 15.73
CA ASP A 146 -10.51 -18.18 16.62
C ASP A 146 -9.90 -19.47 16.06
N LYS A 147 -9.94 -19.65 14.73
CA LYS A 147 -9.31 -20.81 14.07
C LYS A 147 -7.79 -20.70 14.05
N VAL A 148 -7.24 -19.50 13.88
CA VAL A 148 -5.80 -19.29 13.82
C VAL A 148 -5.16 -19.32 15.20
N ASN A 149 -5.88 -18.91 16.26
CA ASN A 149 -5.46 -19.18 17.65
C ASN A 149 -5.28 -20.69 17.95
N LYS A 150 -5.94 -21.58 17.21
CA LYS A 150 -5.81 -23.03 17.34
C LYS A 150 -4.67 -23.63 16.50
N PHE A 151 -4.07 -22.89 15.56
CA PHE A 151 -2.93 -23.40 14.80
C PHE A 151 -1.68 -23.48 15.70
N LYS A 152 -1.02 -24.65 15.70
CA LYS A 152 0.19 -24.94 16.52
C LYS A 152 1.28 -23.87 16.36
N ILE A 153 1.43 -23.27 15.18
CA ILE A 153 2.39 -22.19 14.92
C ILE A 153 2.07 -20.95 15.77
N MET A 154 0.79 -20.57 15.91
CA MET A 154 0.38 -19.43 16.74
C MET A 154 0.54 -19.71 18.24
N GLN A 155 0.37 -20.97 18.67
CA GLN A 155 0.63 -21.41 20.04
C GLN A 155 2.13 -21.37 20.38
N ILE A 156 3.00 -21.78 19.44
CA ILE A 156 4.46 -21.67 19.57
C ILE A 156 4.89 -20.20 19.65
N ILE A 157 4.27 -19.33 18.85
CA ILE A 157 4.54 -17.88 18.87
C ILE A 157 4.12 -17.24 20.22
N LYS A 158 2.95 -17.60 20.76
CA LYS A 158 2.48 -17.14 22.09
C LYS A 158 3.26 -17.75 23.26
N GLY A 159 3.78 -18.96 23.09
CA GLY A 159 4.60 -19.66 24.09
C GLY A 159 6.04 -19.16 24.18
N ASN A 160 6.50 -18.37 23.20
CA ASN A 160 7.87 -17.85 23.19
C ASN A 160 8.01 -16.67 24.18
N LYS A 161 8.98 -16.74 25.11
CA LYS A 161 9.20 -15.75 26.19
C LYS A 161 9.29 -14.31 25.69
N VAL A 162 9.80 -14.12 24.48
CA VAL A 162 9.93 -12.80 23.82
C VAL A 162 8.56 -12.17 23.54
N PHE A 163 7.54 -12.97 23.20
CA PHE A 163 6.18 -12.47 22.94
C PHE A 163 5.49 -12.03 24.24
N GLN A 164 5.67 -12.80 25.32
CA GLN A 164 5.12 -12.46 26.64
C GLN A 164 5.75 -11.20 27.23
N MET A 165 7.06 -11.02 27.05
CA MET A 165 7.78 -9.81 27.49
C MET A 165 7.31 -8.56 26.74
N TYR A 166 7.07 -8.65 25.43
CA TYR A 166 6.53 -7.55 24.63
C TYR A 166 5.08 -7.19 25.00
N GLN A 167 4.25 -8.20 25.30
CA GLN A 167 2.86 -7.99 25.69
C GLN A 167 2.75 -7.32 27.08
N LYS A 168 3.71 -7.59 27.97
CA LYS A 168 3.83 -6.94 29.28
C LYS A 168 4.15 -5.45 29.18
N ILE A 169 4.91 -5.04 28.16
CA ILE A 169 5.34 -3.64 27.96
C ILE A 169 4.24 -2.78 27.29
N LYS A 170 3.29 -3.38 26.55
CA LYS A 170 2.21 -2.65 25.84
C LYS A 170 0.88 -2.59 26.62
N LEU A 171 0.84 -3.14 27.83
CA LEU A 171 -0.34 -3.15 28.72
C LEU A 171 -0.09 -2.43 30.05
N GLN A 172 1.02 -1.69 30.16
CA GLN A 172 1.21 -0.60 31.13
C GLN A 172 1.14 0.73 30.38
#